data_AF-A0A0Q9LTR1-F1
#
_entry.id   AF-A0A0Q9LTR1-F1
#
_cell.length_a   1.000
_cell.length_b   1.000
_cell.length_c   1.000
_cell.angle_alpha   90.00
_cell.angle_beta   90.00
_cell.angle_gamma   90.00
#
_symmetry.space_group_name_H-M   'P 1'
#
loop_
_entity.id
_entity.type
_entity.pdbx_description
1 polymer ?
#
loop_
_entity_poly.entity_id
_entity_poly.type
_entity_poly.pdbx_seq_one_letter_code
_entity_poly.pdbx_strand_id
1 'polypeptide(L)'
;MNLSNDQSGRGYRRDRPRPAPYNLIGDPKAVLARAGGSVEPRDIGFRYGPPTAGGAPATSVTARWPAATVSLRWDAKRGQYLVVTDGRPDVSPSGTQYGASTVVVQYVASKDSANRDVNGRPTPVEQLVGSGRATVLRGGRVWQGTWSRSGATSPTTFTADGQVVTFAPQGPVWVLLVPTGRVATVR
;
A
#
# COMPACT_ATOMS: atom_id res chain seq x y z
N MET A 1 21.77 2.71 -9.91
CA MET A 1 21.56 2.13 -11.26
C MET A 1 20.07 2.23 -11.60
N ASN A 2 19.73 2.67 -12.81
CA ASN A 2 18.35 2.59 -13.29
C ASN A 2 18.02 1.15 -13.70
N LEU A 3 17.02 0.55 -13.06
CA LEU A 3 16.57 -0.82 -13.33
C LEU A 3 15.25 -0.87 -14.10
N SER A 4 14.82 0.20 -14.77
CA SER A 4 13.61 0.15 -15.59
C SER A 4 13.76 -0.77 -16.81
N ASN A 5 12.64 -1.23 -17.35
CA ASN A 5 12.59 -1.93 -18.64
C ASN A 5 13.04 -1.02 -19.80
N ASP A 6 12.76 0.28 -19.71
CA ASP A 6 13.12 1.26 -20.75
C ASP A 6 14.63 1.45 -20.88
N GLN A 7 15.36 1.30 -19.77
CA GLN A 7 16.82 1.28 -19.79
C GLN A 7 17.38 -0.02 -20.37
N SER A 8 16.73 -1.16 -20.09
CA SER A 8 17.09 -2.47 -20.62
C SER A 8 15.99 -3.50 -20.32
N GLY A 9 15.58 -4.27 -21.34
CA GLY A 9 14.60 -5.35 -21.19
C GLY A 9 15.11 -6.58 -20.44
N ARG A 10 16.41 -6.65 -20.10
CA ARG A 10 16.96 -7.80 -19.36
C ARG A 10 16.30 -7.91 -17.98
N GLY A 11 15.77 -9.09 -17.67
CA GLY A 11 15.01 -9.33 -16.44
C GLY A 11 13.54 -8.96 -16.53
N TYR A 12 13.05 -8.62 -17.72
CA TYR A 12 11.64 -8.45 -18.01
C TYR A 12 11.20 -9.37 -19.14
N ARG A 13 9.95 -9.83 -19.07
CA ARG A 13 9.33 -10.63 -20.13
C ARG A 13 7.90 -10.17 -20.39
N ARG A 14 7.40 -10.43 -21.60
CA ARG A 14 5.98 -10.23 -21.95
C ARG A 14 5.21 -11.52 -21.75
N ASP A 15 4.20 -11.49 -20.90
CA ASP A 15 3.22 -12.57 -20.75
C ASP A 15 2.16 -12.46 -21.86
N ARG A 16 2.48 -12.97 -23.05
CA ARG A 16 1.72 -12.74 -24.30
C ARG A 16 0.21 -13.04 -24.24
N PRO A 17 -0.30 -14.01 -23.45
CA PRO A 17 -1.74 -14.19 -23.28
C PRO A 17 -2.46 -12.98 -22.66
N ARG A 18 -1.74 -12.08 -21.98
CA ARG A 18 -2.31 -10.84 -21.41
C ARG A 18 -2.18 -9.68 -22.41
N PRO A 19 -3.16 -8.76 -22.44
CA PRO A 19 -3.09 -7.58 -23.29
C PRO A 19 -1.98 -6.63 -22.83
N ALA A 20 -1.30 -6.00 -23.79
CA ALA A 20 -0.47 -4.83 -23.51
C ALA A 20 -1.37 -3.63 -23.13
N PRO A 21 -0.94 -2.74 -22.21
CA PRO A 21 0.38 -2.68 -21.57
C PRO A 21 0.54 -3.58 -20.32
N TYR A 22 -0.50 -4.31 -19.89
CA TYR A 22 -0.56 -5.06 -18.62
C TYR A 22 0.16 -6.42 -18.62
N ASN A 23 1.02 -6.65 -19.59
CA ASN A 23 1.69 -7.94 -19.81
C ASN A 23 3.20 -7.90 -19.60
N LEU A 24 3.79 -6.78 -19.16
CA LEU A 24 5.20 -6.74 -18.78
C LEU A 24 5.40 -7.26 -17.36
N ILE A 25 6.16 -8.34 -17.21
CA ILE A 25 6.43 -8.97 -15.92
C ILE A 25 7.95 -8.97 -15.67
N GLY A 26 8.37 -8.51 -14.49
CA GLY A 26 9.76 -8.59 -14.05
C GLY A 26 10.09 -9.95 -13.45
N ASP A 27 11.31 -10.43 -13.69
CA ASP A 27 11.93 -11.56 -13.00
C ASP A 27 12.83 -11.01 -11.88
N PRO A 28 12.45 -11.16 -10.60
CA PRO A 28 13.20 -10.57 -9.49
C PRO A 28 14.65 -11.04 -9.43
N LYS A 29 14.95 -12.30 -9.75
CA LYS A 29 16.32 -12.85 -9.69
C LYS A 29 17.19 -12.23 -10.77
N ALA A 30 16.67 -12.10 -11.98
CA ALA A 30 17.38 -11.48 -13.09
C ALA A 30 17.59 -9.96 -12.87
N VAL A 31 16.59 -9.27 -12.32
CA VAL A 31 16.70 -7.84 -11.98
C VAL A 31 17.74 -7.62 -10.87
N LEU A 32 17.75 -8.46 -9.83
CA LEU A 32 18.76 -8.41 -8.75
C LEU A 32 20.17 -8.69 -9.26
N ALA A 33 20.33 -9.68 -10.14
CA ALA A 33 21.62 -9.98 -10.76
C ALA A 33 22.15 -8.77 -11.56
N ARG A 34 21.26 -8.05 -12.27
CA ARG A 34 21.63 -6.82 -12.99
C ARG A 34 22.04 -5.70 -12.05
N ALA A 35 21.40 -5.61 -10.88
CA ALA A 35 21.74 -4.62 -9.86
C ALA A 35 23.13 -4.84 -9.22
N GLY A 36 23.74 -6.01 -9.43
CA GLY A 36 24.99 -6.41 -8.77
C GLY A 36 24.79 -6.90 -7.33
N GLY A 37 23.55 -7.24 -6.95
CA GLY A 37 23.19 -7.66 -5.59
C GLY A 37 22.07 -6.80 -4.98
N SER A 38 21.89 -6.95 -3.67
CA SER A 38 20.93 -6.20 -2.87
C SER A 38 21.63 -5.47 -1.72
N VAL A 39 20.91 -4.53 -1.10
CA VAL A 39 21.31 -3.91 0.17
C VAL A 39 20.40 -4.40 1.29
N GLU A 40 20.88 -4.32 2.53
CA GLU A 40 20.05 -4.61 3.69
C GLU A 40 18.81 -3.70 3.74
N PRO A 41 17.62 -4.25 4.05
CA PRO A 41 16.42 -3.44 4.25
C PRO A 41 16.63 -2.42 5.37
N ARG A 42 16.18 -1.18 5.12
CA ARG A 42 16.17 -0.14 6.15
C ARG A 42 14.88 -0.24 6.98
N ASP A 43 14.95 0.22 8.22
CA ASP A 43 13.76 0.37 9.07
C ASP A 43 12.81 1.42 8.47
N ILE A 44 11.65 0.96 8.01
CA ILE A 44 10.59 1.81 7.45
C ILE A 44 9.66 2.40 8.53
N GLY A 45 9.81 1.99 9.78
CA GLY A 45 9.11 2.55 10.95
C GLY A 45 7.92 1.74 11.47
N PHE A 46 7.48 0.70 10.75
CA PHE A 46 6.37 -0.14 11.20
C PHE A 46 6.77 -0.91 12.46
N ARG A 47 5.92 -0.86 13.48
CA ARG A 47 6.13 -1.59 14.74
C ARG A 47 5.15 -2.74 14.82
N TYR A 48 5.63 -3.91 15.21
CA TYR A 48 4.85 -5.14 15.24
C TYR A 48 4.77 -5.66 16.68
N GLY A 49 3.63 -6.24 17.05
CA GLY A 49 3.44 -6.74 18.41
C GLY A 49 1.99 -7.00 18.76
N PRO A 50 1.65 -7.21 20.04
CA PRO A 50 0.27 -7.31 20.52
C PRO A 50 -0.55 -6.09 20.08
N PRO A 51 -1.87 -6.23 19.81
CA PRO A 51 -2.72 -5.11 19.42
C PRO A 51 -2.63 -3.96 20.43
N THR A 52 -2.46 -2.73 19.95
CA THR A 52 -2.58 -1.53 20.77
C THR A 52 -3.94 -1.52 21.47
N ALA A 53 -3.98 -1.06 22.73
CA ALA A 53 -5.21 -0.95 23.49
C ALA A 53 -6.23 -0.03 22.78
N GLY A 54 -7.51 -0.16 23.16
CA GLY A 54 -8.59 0.61 22.55
C GLY A 54 -9.01 0.06 21.19
N GLY A 55 -9.22 0.97 20.23
CA GLY A 55 -9.73 0.67 18.90
C GLY A 55 -11.22 0.30 18.88
N ALA A 56 -11.97 0.92 17.97
CA ALA A 56 -13.39 0.65 17.78
C ALA A 56 -13.60 -0.59 16.89
N PRO A 57 -14.72 -1.32 17.01
CA PRO A 57 -15.09 -2.34 16.04
C PRO A 57 -15.18 -1.74 14.63
N ALA A 58 -14.52 -2.37 13.67
CA ALA A 58 -14.63 -2.03 12.25
C ALA A 58 -14.14 -3.21 11.43
N THR A 59 -14.97 -3.68 10.52
CA THR A 59 -14.72 -4.89 9.72
C THR A 59 -14.42 -4.56 8.27
N SER A 60 -14.43 -3.30 7.85
CA SER A 60 -14.14 -2.93 6.48
C SER A 60 -13.64 -1.50 6.34
N VAL A 61 -12.89 -1.29 5.25
CA VAL A 61 -12.53 0.04 4.76
C VAL A 61 -12.71 0.09 3.24
N THR A 62 -13.18 1.22 2.72
CA THR A 62 -13.29 1.49 1.29
C THR A 62 -12.71 2.85 0.96
N ALA A 63 -11.74 2.89 0.05
CA ALA A 63 -11.16 4.12 -0.47
C ALA A 63 -11.46 4.25 -1.96
N ARG A 64 -11.73 5.49 -2.42
CA ARG A 64 -12.12 5.80 -3.81
C ARG A 64 -11.21 6.87 -4.41
N TRP A 65 -10.52 6.51 -5.48
CA TRP A 65 -9.79 7.41 -6.36
C TRP A 65 -10.64 7.68 -7.62
N PRO A 66 -10.29 8.70 -8.44
CA PRO A 66 -11.05 9.02 -9.65
C PRO A 66 -11.32 7.83 -10.58
N ALA A 67 -10.40 6.86 -10.65
CA ALA A 67 -10.45 5.74 -11.58
C ALA A 67 -10.40 4.35 -10.90
N ALA A 68 -10.48 4.29 -9.56
CA ALA A 68 -10.37 3.01 -8.84
C ALA A 68 -11.08 3.07 -7.48
N THR A 69 -11.69 1.97 -7.07
CA THR A 69 -12.21 1.76 -5.72
C THR A 69 -11.56 0.51 -5.11
N VAL A 70 -10.89 0.66 -3.98
CA VAL A 70 -10.32 -0.47 -3.23
C VAL A 70 -11.08 -0.63 -1.92
N SER A 71 -11.58 -1.85 -1.69
CA SER A 71 -12.26 -2.25 -0.46
C SER A 71 -11.50 -3.39 0.20
N LEU A 72 -11.36 -3.34 1.52
CA LEU A 72 -10.77 -4.40 2.32
C LEU A 72 -11.79 -4.82 3.39
N ARG A 73 -12.12 -6.12 3.46
CA ARG A 73 -13.17 -6.64 4.36
C ARG A 73 -12.64 -7.77 5.22
N TRP A 74 -12.87 -7.69 6.53
CA TRP A 74 -12.40 -8.64 7.52
C TRP A 74 -13.03 -10.02 7.32
N ASP A 75 -12.18 -11.02 7.19
CA ASP A 75 -12.52 -12.43 7.27
C ASP A 75 -11.96 -12.98 8.58
N ALA A 76 -12.84 -13.26 9.54
CA ALA A 76 -12.45 -13.72 10.86
C ALA A 76 -11.82 -15.13 10.85
N LYS A 77 -12.17 -15.98 9.87
CA LYS A 77 -11.60 -17.32 9.75
C LYS A 77 -10.16 -17.27 9.28
N ARG A 78 -9.86 -16.36 8.36
CA ARG A 78 -8.51 -16.13 7.82
C ARG A 78 -7.68 -15.18 8.67
N GLY A 79 -8.31 -14.41 9.55
CA GLY A 79 -7.63 -13.37 10.33
C GLY A 79 -7.07 -12.25 9.45
N GLN A 80 -7.73 -11.94 8.33
CA GLN A 80 -7.23 -11.00 7.32
C GLN A 80 -8.36 -10.16 6.72
N TYR A 81 -8.03 -8.93 6.30
CA TYR A 81 -8.91 -8.14 5.45
C TYR A 81 -8.68 -8.50 3.98
N LEU A 82 -9.69 -9.08 3.33
CA LEU A 82 -9.64 -9.53 1.94
C LEU A 82 -9.78 -8.34 0.97
N VAL A 83 -8.92 -8.30 -0.04
CA VAL A 83 -8.80 -7.19 -0.98
C VAL A 83 -9.77 -7.35 -2.15
N VAL A 84 -10.49 -6.27 -2.46
CA VAL A 84 -11.43 -6.17 -3.58
C VAL A 84 -11.16 -4.86 -4.31
N THR A 85 -10.83 -4.94 -5.60
CA THR A 85 -10.62 -3.77 -6.47
C THR A 85 -11.75 -3.70 -7.50
N ASP A 86 -12.40 -2.54 -7.58
CA ASP A 86 -13.52 -2.26 -8.48
C ASP A 86 -14.64 -3.32 -8.43
N GLY A 87 -14.94 -3.78 -7.21
CA GLY A 87 -15.96 -4.78 -6.93
C GLY A 87 -15.55 -6.23 -7.21
N ARG A 88 -14.30 -6.48 -7.65
CA ARG A 88 -13.78 -7.81 -7.96
C ARG A 88 -12.74 -8.25 -6.92
N PRO A 89 -12.81 -9.50 -6.41
CA PRO A 89 -11.75 -10.06 -5.56
C PRO A 89 -10.39 -10.02 -6.25
N ASP A 90 -9.37 -9.49 -5.57
CA ASP A 90 -8.00 -9.57 -6.05
C ASP A 90 -7.43 -10.94 -5.69
N VAL A 91 -7.14 -11.76 -6.70
CA VAL A 91 -6.71 -13.16 -6.52
C VAL A 91 -5.33 -13.40 -7.11
N SER A 92 -4.60 -14.33 -6.49
CA SER A 92 -3.38 -14.90 -7.06
C SER A 92 -3.66 -15.67 -8.35
N PRO A 93 -2.61 -16.03 -9.13
CA PRO A 93 -2.78 -16.92 -10.29
C PRO A 93 -3.40 -18.29 -9.95
N SER A 94 -3.30 -18.73 -8.68
CA SER A 94 -3.92 -19.97 -8.19
C SER A 94 -5.36 -19.78 -7.69
N GLY A 95 -5.92 -18.57 -7.80
CA GLY A 95 -7.29 -18.24 -7.35
C GLY A 95 -7.41 -17.87 -5.88
N THR A 96 -6.32 -17.79 -5.12
CA THR A 96 -6.36 -17.42 -3.70
C THR A 96 -6.50 -15.91 -3.57
N GLN A 97 -7.60 -15.45 -2.97
CA GLN A 97 -7.79 -14.01 -2.72
C GLN A 97 -6.71 -13.47 -1.77
N TYR A 98 -6.13 -12.34 -2.15
CA TYR A 98 -5.17 -11.61 -1.32
C TYR A 98 -5.86 -11.02 -0.10
N GLY A 99 -5.13 -11.00 1.01
CA GLY A 99 -5.58 -10.45 2.28
C GLY A 99 -4.47 -9.74 3.04
N ALA A 100 -4.87 -8.83 3.91
CA ALA A 100 -3.97 -8.04 4.74
C ALA A 100 -4.26 -8.24 6.22
N SER A 101 -3.24 -8.51 7.02
CA SER A 101 -3.36 -8.60 8.48
C SER A 101 -3.45 -7.21 9.13
N THR A 102 -2.97 -6.17 8.43
CA THR A 102 -3.12 -4.77 8.83
C THR A 102 -3.37 -3.91 7.61
N VAL A 103 -4.33 -2.99 7.70
CA VAL A 103 -4.64 -2.02 6.67
C VAL A 103 -4.35 -0.64 7.21
N VAL A 104 -3.67 0.20 6.42
CA VAL A 104 -3.39 1.59 6.78
C VAL A 104 -4.02 2.47 5.72
N VAL A 105 -4.87 3.41 6.12
CA VAL A 105 -5.23 4.56 5.30
C VAL A 105 -4.33 5.71 5.72
N GLN A 106 -3.42 6.11 4.86
CA GLN A 106 -2.52 7.23 5.10
C GLN A 106 -2.98 8.42 4.24
N TYR A 107 -3.46 9.47 4.90
CA TYR A 107 -3.93 10.66 4.20
C TYR A 107 -2.76 11.57 3.85
N VAL A 108 -2.50 11.76 2.57
CA VAL A 108 -1.31 12.46 2.05
C VAL A 108 -1.72 13.58 1.10
N ALA A 109 -0.92 14.65 1.05
CA ALA A 109 -1.11 15.68 0.05
C ALA A 109 -0.62 15.14 -1.31
N SER A 110 -1.37 15.44 -2.37
CA SER A 110 -0.98 15.10 -3.74
C SER A 110 -0.84 16.38 -4.54
N LYS A 111 0.17 16.46 -5.40
CA LYS A 111 0.35 17.56 -6.35
C LYS A 111 0.68 17.04 -7.73
N ASP A 112 0.36 17.81 -8.74
CA ASP A 112 0.78 17.52 -10.10
C ASP A 112 2.31 17.62 -10.23
N SER A 113 2.91 16.63 -10.87
CA SER A 113 4.30 16.71 -11.30
C SER A 113 4.46 17.44 -12.63
N ALA A 114 5.70 17.73 -12.99
CA ALA A 114 6.05 18.21 -14.32
C ALA A 114 5.94 17.11 -15.40
N ASN A 115 5.84 15.84 -15.02
CA ASN A 115 5.70 14.72 -15.95
C ASN A 115 4.26 14.64 -16.46
N ARG A 116 4.09 14.38 -17.76
CA ARG A 116 2.79 14.19 -18.40
C ARG A 116 2.70 12.79 -19.00
N ASP A 117 1.53 12.19 -18.90
CA ASP A 117 1.22 10.95 -19.61
C ASP A 117 1.07 11.19 -21.12
N VAL A 118 0.87 10.12 -21.88
CA VAL A 118 0.68 10.17 -23.34
C VAL A 118 -0.56 10.97 -23.78
N ASN A 119 -1.49 11.25 -22.85
CA ASN A 119 -2.69 12.05 -23.06
C ASN A 119 -2.53 13.49 -22.52
N GLY A 120 -1.32 13.89 -22.13
CA GLY A 120 -1.01 15.22 -21.60
C GLY A 120 -1.42 15.45 -20.14
N ARG A 121 -1.96 14.44 -19.43
CA ARG A 121 -2.37 14.57 -18.03
C ARG A 121 -1.14 14.55 -17.11
N PRO A 122 -1.06 15.46 -16.14
CA PRO A 122 0.05 15.43 -15.18
C PRO A 122 0.01 14.15 -14.34
N THR A 123 1.18 13.59 -14.06
CA THR A 123 1.30 12.46 -13.13
C THR A 123 1.25 12.98 -11.69
N PRO A 124 0.37 12.46 -10.82
CA PRO A 124 0.32 12.88 -9.42
C PRO A 124 1.57 12.44 -8.66
N VAL A 125 2.03 13.29 -7.74
CA VAL A 125 3.10 13.01 -6.78
C VAL A 125 2.56 13.13 -5.38
N GLU A 126 2.59 12.00 -4.67
CA GLU A 126 2.18 11.90 -3.27
C GLU A 126 3.30 12.39 -2.34
N GLN A 127 2.96 13.28 -1.41
CA GLN A 127 3.88 13.85 -0.44
C GLN A 127 3.93 12.97 0.81
N LEU A 128 5.00 12.17 0.92
CA LEU A 128 5.17 11.18 1.99
C LEU A 128 6.07 11.65 3.13
N VAL A 129 6.67 12.84 3.03
CA VAL A 129 7.43 13.50 4.11
C VAL A 129 6.53 14.57 4.70
N GLY A 130 6.41 14.59 6.03
CA GLY A 130 5.51 15.45 6.76
C GLY A 130 4.69 14.67 7.77
N SER A 131 3.45 15.09 8.00
CA SER A 131 2.50 14.44 8.88
C SER A 131 1.08 14.59 8.35
N GLY A 132 0.18 13.75 8.83
CA GLY A 132 -1.21 13.81 8.44
C GLY A 132 -2.08 12.82 9.20
N ARG A 133 -3.38 12.79 8.87
CA ARG A 133 -4.31 11.81 9.44
C ARG A 133 -3.97 10.40 8.97
N ALA A 134 -4.17 9.43 9.84
CA ALA A 134 -4.10 8.02 9.52
C ALA A 134 -5.30 7.25 10.09
N THR A 135 -5.58 6.11 9.50
CA THR A 135 -6.52 5.12 10.03
C THR A 135 -5.88 3.76 9.90
N VAL A 136 -5.75 3.02 10.99
CA VAL A 136 -5.17 1.67 10.98
C VAL A 136 -6.26 0.68 11.33
N LEU A 137 -6.44 -0.35 10.51
CA LEU A 137 -7.35 -1.46 10.77
C LEU A 137 -6.55 -2.74 11.00
N ARG A 138 -6.90 -3.48 12.05
CA ARG A 138 -6.27 -4.75 12.43
C ARG A 138 -7.25 -5.57 13.25
N GLY A 139 -7.38 -6.87 12.95
CA GLY A 139 -8.16 -7.78 13.80
C GLY A 139 -9.64 -7.44 13.95
N GLY A 140 -10.29 -6.89 12.91
CA GLY A 140 -11.68 -6.43 12.99
C GLY A 140 -11.89 -5.16 13.82
N ARG A 141 -10.82 -4.39 14.08
CA ARG A 141 -10.85 -3.12 14.80
C ARG A 141 -10.15 -2.01 14.02
N VAL A 142 -10.46 -0.77 14.38
CA VAL A 142 -9.88 0.46 13.80
C VAL A 142 -9.33 1.39 14.87
N TRP A 143 -8.19 2.02 14.57
CA TRP A 143 -7.59 3.12 15.30
C TRP A 143 -7.52 4.34 14.39
N GLN A 144 -8.10 5.45 14.83
CA GLN A 144 -7.99 6.74 14.15
C GLN A 144 -6.87 7.54 14.80
N GLY A 145 -6.01 8.14 13.98
CA GLY A 145 -4.83 8.82 14.51
C GLY A 145 -4.07 9.58 13.45
N THR A 146 -2.75 9.65 13.59
CA THR A 146 -1.87 10.39 12.68
C THR A 146 -0.69 9.56 12.22
N TRP A 147 -0.09 9.97 11.11
CA TRP A 147 1.22 9.53 10.66
C TRP A 147 2.21 10.69 10.69
N SER A 148 3.48 10.38 10.86
CA SER A 148 4.57 11.34 10.68
C SER A 148 5.80 10.69 10.07
N ARG A 149 6.54 11.45 9.27
CA ARG A 149 7.81 11.09 8.66
C ARG A 149 8.64 12.35 8.44
N SER A 150 9.71 12.54 9.21
CA SER A 150 10.48 13.79 9.23
C SER A 150 11.36 14.03 8.00
N GLY A 151 11.63 12.99 7.20
CA GLY A 151 12.51 13.09 6.03
C GLY A 151 12.40 11.88 5.10
N ALA A 152 12.98 12.00 3.90
CA ALA A 152 12.90 10.95 2.89
C ALA A 152 13.56 9.63 3.33
N THR A 153 14.57 9.69 4.18
CA THR A 153 15.24 8.51 4.76
C THR A 153 14.74 8.17 6.16
N SER A 154 13.82 8.96 6.72
CA SER A 154 13.28 8.73 8.06
C SER A 154 12.16 7.69 8.05
N PRO A 155 11.99 6.94 9.15
CA PRO A 155 10.89 6.00 9.32
C PRO A 155 9.54 6.73 9.35
N THR A 156 8.47 6.03 8.98
CA THR A 156 7.09 6.50 9.12
C THR A 156 6.48 5.92 10.39
N THR A 157 5.99 6.77 11.28
CA THR A 157 5.34 6.37 12.54
C THR A 157 3.85 6.61 12.45
N PHE A 158 3.05 5.67 12.96
CA PHE A 158 1.60 5.82 13.13
C PHE A 158 1.25 5.86 14.61
N THR A 159 0.49 6.86 15.04
CA THR A 159 0.05 7.01 16.42
C THR A 159 -1.46 7.17 16.52
N ALA A 160 -2.05 6.65 17.59
CA ALA A 160 -3.43 6.85 17.98
C ALA A 160 -3.51 6.95 19.50
N ASP A 161 -4.32 7.86 20.03
CA ASP A 161 -4.47 8.09 21.48
C ASP A 161 -3.12 8.30 22.21
N GLY A 162 -2.18 8.97 21.55
CA GLY A 162 -0.84 9.25 22.09
C GLY A 162 0.14 8.06 22.07
N GLN A 163 -0.28 6.88 21.58
CA GLN A 163 0.55 5.68 21.53
C GLN A 163 0.89 5.28 20.09
N VAL A 164 2.03 4.63 19.90
CA VAL A 164 2.39 4.03 18.60
C VAL A 164 1.48 2.84 18.33
N VAL A 165 0.86 2.82 17.14
CA VAL A 165 0.00 1.70 16.72
C VAL A 165 0.87 0.52 16.28
N THR A 166 0.57 -0.67 16.81
CA THR A 166 1.28 -1.91 16.45
C THR A 166 0.55 -2.67 15.34
N PHE A 167 1.32 -3.14 14.37
CA PHE A 167 0.86 -3.97 13.26
C PHE A 167 0.89 -5.45 13.63
N ALA A 168 0.14 -6.25 12.89
CA ALA A 168 0.12 -7.70 13.07
C ALA A 168 1.50 -8.28 12.75
N PRO A 169 2.10 -9.10 13.64
CA PRO A 169 3.46 -9.62 13.45
C PRO A 169 3.59 -10.62 12.29
N GLN A 170 2.46 -11.13 11.78
CA GLN A 170 2.44 -11.99 10.60
C GLN A 170 1.46 -11.48 9.54
N GLY A 171 1.86 -11.66 8.28
CA GLY A 171 1.05 -11.39 7.10
C GLY A 171 1.17 -9.98 6.55
N PRO A 172 0.48 -9.70 5.43
CA PRO A 172 0.71 -8.47 4.68
C PRO A 172 0.17 -7.23 5.38
N VAL A 173 0.86 -6.10 5.18
CA VAL A 173 0.36 -4.76 5.47
C VAL A 173 -0.08 -4.12 4.16
N TRP A 174 -1.31 -3.60 4.11
CA TRP A 174 -1.84 -2.91 2.94
C TRP A 174 -1.98 -1.42 3.22
N VAL A 175 -1.21 -0.58 2.53
CA VAL A 175 -1.23 0.87 2.71
C VAL A 175 -1.99 1.53 1.55
N LEU A 176 -3.08 2.21 1.88
CA LEU A 176 -3.87 3.02 0.98
C LEU A 176 -3.45 4.48 1.14
N LEU A 177 -2.78 5.04 0.12
CA LEU A 177 -2.45 6.47 0.07
C LEU A 177 -3.67 7.25 -0.45
N VAL A 178 -4.35 7.97 0.44
CA VAL A 178 -5.58 8.68 0.12
C VAL A 178 -5.33 10.19 0.13
N PRO A 179 -5.69 10.93 -0.93
CA PRO A 179 -5.56 12.39 -0.92
C PRO A 179 -6.31 13.02 0.25
N THR A 180 -5.74 14.04 0.90
CA THR A 180 -6.32 14.71 2.10
C THR A 180 -7.76 15.22 1.93
N GLY A 181 -8.17 15.60 0.72
CA GLY A 181 -9.54 16.02 0.40
C GLY A 181 -10.54 14.87 0.19
N ARG A 182 -10.11 13.61 0.29
CA ARG A 182 -10.96 12.42 0.19
C ARG A 182 -11.05 11.72 1.54
N VAL A 183 -12.11 10.95 1.74
CA VAL A 183 -12.33 10.19 2.98
C VAL A 183 -12.59 8.74 2.61
N ALA A 184 -11.85 7.83 3.26
CA ALA A 184 -12.16 6.41 3.20
C ALA A 184 -13.34 6.11 4.13
N THR A 185 -14.28 5.30 3.67
CA THR A 185 -15.41 4.84 4.49
C THR A 185 -14.98 3.64 5.31
N VAL A 186 -15.11 3.73 6.64
CA VAL A 186 -14.84 2.64 7.58
C VAL A 186 -16.16 2.17 8.18
N ARG A 187 -16.36 0.85 8.28
CA ARG A 187 -17.54 0.22 8.90
C ARG A 187 -17.13 -1.03 9.65
#